data_AF-A0A5C6TRQ3-F1
#
_entry.id   AF-A0A5C6TRQ3-F1
#
_cell.length_a   1.000
_cell.length_b   1.000
_cell.length_c   1.000
_cell.angle_alpha   90.00
_cell.angle_beta   90.00
_cell.angle_gamma   90.00
#
_symmetry.space_group_name_H-M   'P 1'
#
loop_
_entity.id
_entity.type
_entity.pdbx_description
1 polymer ?
#
loop_
_entity_poly.entity_id
_entity_poly.type
_entity_poly.pdbx_seq_one_letter_code
_entity_poly.pdbx_strand_id
1 'polypeptide(L)'
;MWWLAAMLVPAAPAVEADRAGNHLVSFAAVGEAGADARHCTPDRRWCARLRAGGDNGGWTLEVTGPGAAPTRTLDQPADEDASDFAIRDHAVEQADGALLIGIEWRRSAGYSGGGASATTMQLVRVEPSGDPAPMLEVPIAASKDIRACFGDRDRRARRDACADQYEFSATLALDPDTTSGPPRFILTTNARTYPGRRTLDSDSTTAPPLRARDLAWWRDPACSFRRVFRFDAAAEGYIADAPLPECADYLEP
;
A
#
# COMPACT_ATOMS: atom_id res chain seq x y z
N MET A 1 -35.62 -6.12 -4.73
CA MET A 1 -34.70 -5.70 -5.82
C MET A 1 -34.42 -4.22 -5.69
N TRP A 2 -33.42 -3.84 -4.88
CA TRP A 2 -32.93 -2.47 -4.79
C TRP A 2 -31.46 -2.50 -5.20
N TRP A 3 -31.14 -1.78 -6.27
CA TRP A 3 -29.80 -1.71 -6.85
C TRP A 3 -28.91 -0.83 -5.96
N LEU A 4 -27.77 -1.38 -5.53
CA LEU A 4 -26.67 -0.63 -4.92
C LEU A 4 -26.01 0.22 -6.00
N ALA A 5 -26.20 1.54 -5.94
CA ALA A 5 -25.34 2.47 -6.65
C ALA A 5 -24.03 2.58 -5.87
N ALA A 6 -22.99 1.88 -6.33
CA ALA A 6 -21.63 2.11 -5.88
C ALA A 6 -21.23 3.54 -6.28
N MET A 7 -21.11 4.43 -5.30
CA MET A 7 -20.49 5.74 -5.53
C MET A 7 -18.99 5.50 -5.74
N LEU A 8 -18.60 5.40 -7.01
CA LEU A 8 -17.22 5.55 -7.44
C LEU A 8 -16.75 6.94 -7.01
N VAL A 9 -15.92 6.98 -5.98
CA VAL A 9 -15.08 8.16 -5.73
C VAL A 9 -14.17 8.27 -6.96
N PRO A 10 -14.19 9.37 -7.72
CA PRO A 10 -13.22 9.55 -8.78
C PRO A 10 -11.84 9.60 -8.11
N ALA A 11 -11.01 8.60 -8.37
CA ALA A 11 -9.59 8.68 -8.09
C ALA A 11 -9.09 9.96 -8.78
N ALA A 12 -8.42 10.84 -8.04
CA ALA A 12 -7.74 11.97 -8.66
C ALA A 12 -6.85 11.42 -9.79
N PRO A 13 -6.81 12.05 -10.98
CA PRO A 13 -5.92 11.61 -12.04
C PRO A 13 -4.51 11.60 -11.44
N ALA A 14 -3.83 10.45 -11.53
CA ALA A 14 -2.43 10.36 -11.16
C ALA A 14 -1.72 11.42 -12.00
N VAL A 15 -1.10 12.39 -11.33
CA VAL A 15 -0.25 13.37 -12.01
C VAL A 15 0.85 12.58 -12.70
N GLU A 16 0.87 12.64 -14.04
CA GLU A 16 1.84 11.90 -14.85
C GLU A 16 3.23 12.52 -14.74
N ALA A 17 3.37 13.82 -14.43
CA ALA A 17 4.66 14.49 -14.27
C ALA A 17 4.60 15.69 -13.32
N ASP A 18 5.70 15.96 -12.63
CA ASP A 18 5.91 17.20 -11.87
C ASP A 18 6.68 18.25 -12.69
N ARG A 19 6.84 19.45 -12.14
CA ARG A 19 7.56 20.56 -12.81
C ARG A 19 9.08 20.42 -12.78
N ALA A 20 9.61 19.48 -12.01
CA ALA A 20 11.04 19.17 -11.95
C ALA A 20 11.45 18.21 -13.08
N GLY A 21 10.48 17.59 -13.76
CA GLY A 21 10.70 16.61 -14.82
C GLY A 21 10.61 15.16 -14.36
N ASN A 22 10.24 14.91 -13.10
CA ASN A 22 9.95 13.56 -12.64
C ASN A 22 8.58 13.14 -13.17
N HIS A 23 8.44 11.92 -13.65
CA HIS A 23 7.20 11.48 -14.26
C HIS A 23 6.90 10.01 -14.02
N LEU A 24 5.62 9.71 -13.87
CA LEU A 24 5.10 8.37 -13.78
C LEU A 24 5.20 7.72 -15.16
N VAL A 25 5.83 6.56 -15.21
CA VAL A 25 5.98 5.75 -16.43
C VAL A 25 5.30 4.41 -16.22
N SER A 26 4.74 3.85 -17.29
CA SER A 26 4.29 2.46 -17.27
C SER A 26 5.48 1.54 -16.97
N PHE A 27 5.28 0.57 -16.09
CA PHE A 27 6.26 -0.42 -15.71
C PHE A 27 5.60 -1.80 -15.67
N ALA A 28 5.04 -2.16 -16.82
CA ALA A 28 4.17 -3.32 -16.96
C ALA A 28 4.98 -4.61 -17.08
N ALA A 29 4.39 -5.71 -16.63
CA ALA A 29 4.90 -7.04 -16.88
C ALA A 29 5.03 -7.31 -18.40
N VAL A 30 6.16 -7.88 -18.80
CA VAL A 30 6.47 -8.29 -20.16
C VAL A 30 6.86 -9.78 -20.18
N GLY A 31 6.39 -10.50 -21.21
CA GLY A 31 6.65 -11.93 -21.36
C GLY A 31 5.58 -12.79 -20.71
N GLU A 32 5.95 -13.99 -20.24
CA GLU A 32 5.03 -14.92 -19.59
C GLU A 32 4.58 -14.41 -18.22
N ALA A 33 3.29 -14.53 -17.95
CA ALA A 33 2.71 -14.17 -16.67
C ALA A 33 3.15 -15.14 -15.57
N GLY A 34 3.49 -14.62 -14.40
CA GLY A 34 3.90 -15.41 -13.24
C GLY A 34 4.53 -14.53 -12.17
N ALA A 35 4.81 -15.10 -11.00
CA ALA A 35 5.44 -14.39 -9.87
C ALA A 35 6.82 -13.81 -10.20
N ASP A 36 7.50 -14.38 -11.21
CA ASP A 36 8.82 -13.95 -11.69
C ASP A 36 8.74 -13.07 -12.96
N ALA A 37 7.57 -12.52 -13.28
CA ALA A 37 7.40 -11.69 -14.47
C ALA A 37 8.37 -10.52 -14.46
N ARG A 38 8.97 -10.25 -15.61
CA ARG A 38 9.86 -9.10 -15.78
C ARG A 38 8.99 -7.87 -16.06
N HIS A 39 9.17 -6.81 -15.29
CA HIS A 39 8.53 -5.52 -15.53
C HIS A 39 9.51 -4.60 -16.26
N CYS A 40 9.05 -3.85 -17.26
CA CYS A 40 9.91 -2.94 -18.01
C CYS A 40 9.21 -1.61 -18.30
N THR A 41 10.02 -0.55 -18.44
CA THR A 41 9.57 0.69 -19.06
C THR A 41 9.23 0.44 -20.54
N PRO A 42 8.40 1.29 -21.19
CA PRO A 42 7.96 1.06 -22.57
C PRO A 42 9.12 0.98 -23.57
N ASP A 43 10.17 1.76 -23.34
CA ASP A 43 11.40 1.79 -24.13
C ASP A 43 12.39 0.66 -23.78
N ARG A 44 12.05 -0.18 -22.78
CA ARG A 44 12.86 -1.27 -22.24
C ARG A 44 14.24 -0.84 -21.72
N ARG A 45 14.44 0.45 -21.45
CA ARG A 45 15.68 0.95 -20.85
C ARG A 45 15.86 0.45 -19.43
N TRP A 46 14.76 0.31 -18.70
CA TRP A 46 14.73 -0.22 -17.37
C TRP A 46 13.88 -1.47 -17.34
N CYS A 47 14.39 -2.50 -16.69
CA CYS A 47 13.60 -3.67 -16.38
C CYS A 47 13.95 -4.19 -14.99
N ALA A 48 12.95 -4.68 -14.27
CA ALA A 48 13.13 -5.35 -13.00
C ALA A 48 12.36 -6.66 -12.94
N ARG A 49 12.77 -7.56 -12.04
CA ARG A 49 12.02 -8.76 -11.68
C ARG A 49 12.20 -9.01 -10.19
N LEU A 50 11.15 -9.49 -9.56
CA LEU A 50 11.23 -10.05 -8.21
C LEU A 50 11.53 -11.55 -8.34
N ARG A 51 12.38 -12.05 -7.45
CA ARG A 51 12.64 -13.47 -7.27
C ARG A 51 12.34 -13.81 -5.83
N ALA A 52 11.56 -14.86 -5.61
CA ALA A 52 11.43 -15.42 -4.27
C ALA A 52 12.81 -15.91 -3.80
N GLY A 53 13.22 -15.48 -2.62
CA GLY A 53 14.50 -15.77 -2.02
C GLY A 53 14.52 -17.17 -1.39
N GLY A 54 14.58 -18.21 -2.23
CA GLY A 54 14.85 -19.61 -1.85
C GLY A 54 14.20 -20.10 -0.53
N ASP A 55 14.87 -21.02 0.16
CA ASP A 55 14.36 -21.67 1.38
C ASP A 55 14.25 -20.74 2.59
N ASN A 56 14.77 -19.51 2.50
CA ASN A 56 14.82 -18.57 3.61
C ASN A 56 13.64 -17.59 3.62
N GLY A 57 12.77 -17.56 2.61
CA GLY A 57 11.53 -16.75 2.61
C GLY A 57 11.70 -15.25 2.30
N GLY A 58 12.87 -14.82 1.83
CA GLY A 58 13.12 -13.42 1.42
C GLY A 58 12.67 -13.12 0.00
N TRP A 59 13.05 -11.95 -0.52
CA TRP A 59 12.96 -11.66 -1.95
C TRP A 59 14.21 -10.92 -2.45
N THR A 60 14.52 -11.13 -3.73
CA THR A 60 15.58 -10.42 -4.43
C THR A 60 14.95 -9.63 -5.57
N LEU A 61 15.14 -8.31 -5.56
CA LEU A 61 14.84 -7.46 -6.70
C LEU A 61 16.06 -7.44 -7.60
N GLU A 62 15.91 -7.95 -8.82
CA GLU A 62 16.92 -7.82 -9.85
C GLU A 62 16.56 -6.68 -10.81
N VAL A 63 17.48 -5.75 -11.05
CA VAL A 63 17.27 -4.60 -11.91
C VAL A 63 18.34 -4.52 -13.00
N THR A 64 17.89 -4.44 -14.24
CA THR A 64 18.72 -4.10 -15.41
C THR A 64 18.45 -2.65 -15.79
N GLY A 65 19.51 -1.84 -15.77
CA GLY A 65 19.46 -0.43 -16.18
C GLY A 65 19.82 -0.20 -17.64
N PRO A 66 19.87 1.07 -18.07
CA PRO A 66 20.22 1.44 -19.43
C PRO A 66 21.67 1.07 -19.78
N GLY A 67 21.95 0.84 -21.07
CA GLY A 67 23.32 0.78 -21.60
C GLY A 67 24.10 -0.52 -21.34
N ALA A 68 23.47 -1.69 -21.52
CA ALA A 68 24.09 -3.00 -21.25
C ALA A 68 24.67 -3.11 -19.83
N ALA A 69 24.12 -2.35 -18.88
CA ALA A 69 24.52 -2.39 -17.49
C ALA A 69 24.36 -3.80 -16.91
N PRO A 70 25.25 -4.24 -16.02
CA PRO A 70 25.08 -5.50 -15.31
C PRO A 70 23.76 -5.47 -14.52
N THR A 71 23.15 -6.64 -14.36
CA THR A 71 22.04 -6.80 -13.42
C THR A 71 22.54 -6.53 -12.01
N ARG A 72 21.83 -5.65 -11.30
CA ARG A 72 22.09 -5.33 -9.90
C ARG A 72 20.97 -5.88 -9.04
N THR A 73 21.26 -6.18 -7.78
CA THR A 73 20.33 -6.86 -6.89
C THR A 73 20.15 -6.10 -5.58
N LEU A 74 18.94 -6.13 -5.07
CA LEU A 74 18.62 -5.78 -3.68
C LEU A 74 17.97 -6.99 -3.03
N ASP A 75 18.62 -7.50 -1.99
CA ASP A 75 18.11 -8.59 -1.18
C ASP A 75 17.37 -8.02 0.01
N GLN A 76 16.11 -8.41 0.16
CA GLN A 76 15.32 -8.12 1.35
C GLN A 76 15.27 -9.39 2.22
N PRO A 77 15.51 -9.26 3.54
CA PRO A 77 15.34 -10.37 4.46
C PRO A 77 13.90 -10.87 4.45
N ALA A 78 13.74 -12.12 4.84
CA ALA A 78 12.44 -12.71 5.01
C ALA A 78 11.65 -12.01 6.12
N ASP A 79 10.39 -11.77 5.82
CA ASP A 79 9.34 -11.52 6.79
C ASP A 79 8.41 -12.72 6.67
N GLU A 80 8.41 -13.60 7.67
CA GLU A 80 7.72 -14.90 7.63
C GLU A 80 6.20 -14.74 7.43
N ASP A 81 5.65 -13.58 7.80
CA ASP A 81 4.24 -13.26 7.64
C ASP A 81 3.95 -12.56 6.30
N ALA A 82 4.98 -12.14 5.56
CA ALA A 82 4.83 -11.46 4.27
C ALA A 82 4.72 -12.43 3.09
N SER A 83 3.80 -12.10 2.20
CA SER A 83 3.44 -12.88 1.02
C SER A 83 3.00 -11.95 -0.12
N ASP A 84 2.65 -12.52 -1.27
CA ASP A 84 2.10 -11.79 -2.41
C ASP A 84 2.98 -10.61 -2.89
N PHE A 85 4.30 -10.82 -2.92
CA PHE A 85 5.25 -9.82 -3.42
C PHE A 85 4.97 -9.48 -4.89
N ALA A 86 4.81 -8.20 -5.20
CA ALA A 86 4.51 -7.75 -6.55
C ALA A 86 5.20 -6.41 -6.87
N ILE A 87 5.61 -6.24 -8.13
CA ILE A 87 6.04 -4.95 -8.66
C ILE A 87 4.78 -4.20 -9.15
N ARG A 88 4.68 -2.91 -8.84
CA ARG A 88 3.64 -2.02 -9.37
C ARG A 88 3.76 -1.86 -10.88
N ASP A 89 2.62 -1.77 -11.56
CA ASP A 89 2.56 -1.52 -13.02
C ASP A 89 3.01 -0.11 -13.44
N HIS A 90 3.46 0.71 -12.48
CA HIS A 90 4.00 2.04 -12.70
C HIS A 90 5.28 2.25 -11.87
N ALA A 91 6.19 3.02 -12.42
CA ALA A 91 7.40 3.51 -11.77
C ALA A 91 7.51 5.03 -11.95
N VAL A 92 8.43 5.68 -11.25
CA VAL A 92 8.74 7.10 -11.47
C VAL A 92 10.13 7.21 -12.07
N GLU A 93 10.22 7.71 -13.31
CA GLU A 93 11.48 8.15 -13.90
C GLU A 93 11.77 9.57 -13.43
N GLN A 94 12.92 9.74 -12.78
CA GLN A 94 13.35 11.01 -12.23
C GLN A 94 14.08 11.83 -13.28
N ALA A 95 14.13 13.14 -13.08
CA ALA A 95 14.78 14.07 -14.00
C ALA A 95 16.29 13.81 -14.19
N ASP A 96 16.94 13.15 -13.22
CA ASP A 96 18.34 12.72 -13.26
C ASP A 96 18.56 11.37 -13.97
N GLY A 97 17.49 10.74 -14.45
CA GLY A 97 17.51 9.43 -15.11
C GLY A 97 17.45 8.23 -14.18
N ALA A 98 17.35 8.44 -12.85
CA ALA A 98 17.08 7.36 -11.91
C ALA A 98 15.62 6.87 -12.01
N LEU A 99 15.38 5.66 -11.51
CA LEU A 99 14.05 5.05 -11.48
C LEU A 99 13.64 4.72 -10.04
N LEU A 100 12.42 5.07 -9.66
CA LEU A 100 11.77 4.60 -8.42
C LEU A 100 10.75 3.51 -8.77
N ILE A 101 10.97 2.31 -8.25
CA ILE A 101 10.12 1.14 -8.45
C ILE A 101 9.31 0.91 -7.17
N GLY A 102 7.99 0.71 -7.31
CA GLY A 102 7.12 0.31 -6.20
C GLY A 102 7.03 -1.20 -6.07
N ILE A 103 7.32 -1.74 -4.88
CA ILE A 103 7.16 -3.15 -4.53
C ILE A 103 6.11 -3.24 -3.43
N GLU A 104 5.11 -4.09 -3.61
CA GLU A 104 4.07 -4.34 -2.62
C GLU A 104 4.19 -5.75 -2.05
N TRP A 105 3.87 -5.91 -0.77
CA TRP A 105 3.70 -7.22 -0.13
C TRP A 105 2.60 -7.18 0.92
N ARG A 106 2.02 -8.34 1.19
CA ARG A 106 0.87 -8.51 2.08
C ARG A 106 1.24 -9.39 3.27
N ARG A 107 0.97 -8.89 4.47
CA ARG A 107 0.91 -9.69 5.70
C ARG A 107 -0.54 -10.08 5.97
N SER A 108 -0.80 -11.32 6.36
CA SER A 108 -2.16 -11.81 6.62
C SER A 108 -2.21 -12.71 7.85
N ALA A 109 -3.26 -12.57 8.65
CA ALA A 109 -3.53 -13.40 9.82
C ALA A 109 -4.97 -13.93 9.76
N GLY A 110 -5.13 -15.25 9.94
CA GLY A 110 -6.43 -15.89 10.01
C GLY A 110 -6.79 -16.30 11.45
N TYR A 111 -8.07 -16.17 11.82
CA TYR A 111 -8.55 -16.62 13.13
C TYR A 111 -10.01 -17.10 13.06
N SER A 112 -10.46 -17.80 14.09
CA SER A 112 -11.82 -18.36 14.13
C SER A 112 -12.87 -17.24 14.09
N GLY A 113 -13.54 -17.11 12.95
CA GLY A 113 -14.56 -16.09 12.72
C GLY A 113 -14.07 -14.85 11.98
N GLY A 114 -12.93 -14.92 11.30
CA GLY A 114 -12.51 -13.84 10.42
C GLY A 114 -11.04 -13.91 10.02
N GLY A 115 -10.49 -12.75 9.72
CA GLY A 115 -9.10 -12.61 9.33
C GLY A 115 -8.77 -11.17 9.01
N ALA A 116 -7.48 -10.94 8.80
CA ALA A 116 -6.96 -9.62 8.55
C ALA A 116 -5.80 -9.68 7.59
N SER A 117 -5.54 -8.53 6.98
CA SER A 117 -4.36 -8.34 6.15
C SER A 117 -3.97 -6.88 6.08
N ALA A 118 -2.67 -6.64 5.96
CA ALA A 118 -2.08 -5.34 5.70
C ALA A 118 -1.11 -5.44 4.52
N THR A 119 -1.23 -4.53 3.58
CA THR A 119 -0.34 -4.41 2.42
C THR A 119 0.53 -3.17 2.57
N THR A 120 1.82 -3.39 2.46
CA THR A 120 2.86 -2.35 2.51
C THR A 120 3.43 -2.16 1.11
N MET A 121 3.80 -0.92 0.78
CA MET A 121 4.56 -0.59 -0.42
C MET A 121 5.91 0.00 -0.03
N GLN A 122 6.97 -0.51 -0.66
CA GLN A 122 8.30 0.07 -0.61
C GLN A 122 8.65 0.70 -1.96
N LEU A 123 9.20 1.91 -1.93
CA LEU A 123 9.86 2.50 -3.08
C LEU A 123 11.35 2.18 -3.04
N VAL A 124 11.86 1.60 -4.11
CA VAL A 124 13.28 1.32 -4.32
C VAL A 124 13.79 2.24 -5.43
N ARG A 125 14.83 3.03 -5.16
CA ARG A 125 15.48 3.87 -6.17
C ARG A 125 16.65 3.14 -6.79
N VAL A 126 16.81 3.31 -8.10
CA VAL A 126 17.92 2.77 -8.87
C VAL A 126 18.49 3.88 -9.74
N GLU A 127 19.72 4.28 -9.45
CA GLU A 127 20.46 5.22 -10.30
C GLU A 127 20.97 4.51 -11.56
N PRO A 128 21.26 5.23 -12.66
CA PRO A 128 21.79 4.63 -13.89
C PRO A 128 22.99 3.69 -13.66
N SER A 129 23.87 4.04 -12.72
CA SER A 129 25.09 3.27 -12.37
C SER A 129 25.18 2.82 -10.90
N GLY A 130 24.19 3.13 -10.06
CA GLY A 130 24.20 2.81 -8.61
C GLY A 130 23.39 1.56 -8.27
N ASP A 131 23.63 0.95 -7.12
CA ASP A 131 22.84 -0.20 -6.67
C ASP A 131 21.40 0.22 -6.28
N PRO A 132 20.41 -0.68 -6.37
CA PRO A 132 19.07 -0.41 -5.89
C PRO A 132 19.07 -0.18 -4.39
N ALA A 133 18.39 0.86 -3.92
CA ALA A 133 18.31 1.20 -2.50
C ALA A 133 16.88 1.52 -2.08
N PRO A 134 16.40 1.00 -0.93
CA PRO A 134 15.08 1.33 -0.41
C PRO A 134 15.03 2.80 0.04
N MET A 135 13.93 3.49 -0.26
CA MET A 135 13.81 4.93 -0.03
C MET A 135 12.60 5.31 0.81
N LEU A 136 11.51 4.55 0.73
CA LEU A 136 10.25 4.84 1.40
C LEU A 136 9.51 3.54 1.65
N GLU A 137 8.89 3.40 2.81
CA GLU A 137 7.95 2.33 3.10
C GLU A 137 6.67 2.92 3.68
N VAL A 138 5.51 2.56 3.13
CA VAL A 138 4.20 3.09 3.54
C VAL A 138 3.11 2.02 3.46
N PRO A 139 2.12 2.03 4.36
CA PRO A 139 0.93 1.19 4.23
C PRO A 139 0.05 1.68 3.07
N ILE A 140 -0.43 0.76 2.23
CA ILE A 140 -1.28 1.10 1.07
C ILE A 140 -2.68 0.48 1.12
N ALA A 141 -2.86 -0.61 1.86
CA ALA A 141 -4.16 -1.19 2.10
C ALA A 141 -4.17 -2.01 3.40
N ALA A 142 -5.32 -2.11 4.05
CA ALA A 142 -5.56 -3.13 5.06
C ALA A 142 -7.05 -3.46 5.14
N SER A 143 -7.36 -4.67 5.60
CA SER A 143 -8.72 -5.11 5.87
C SER A 143 -8.73 -6.06 7.05
N LYS A 144 -9.75 -5.96 7.90
CA LYS A 144 -9.97 -6.85 9.04
C LYS A 144 -11.44 -7.15 9.18
N ASP A 145 -11.78 -8.42 9.39
CA ASP A 145 -13.14 -8.89 9.66
C ASP A 145 -13.10 -9.72 10.94
N ILE A 146 -13.92 -9.34 11.93
CA ILE A 146 -13.97 -10.00 13.25
C ILE A 146 -15.40 -10.39 13.55
N ARG A 147 -15.68 -11.68 13.70
CA ARG A 147 -16.98 -12.18 14.16
C ARG A 147 -17.41 -11.52 15.46
N ALA A 148 -18.61 -10.97 15.45
CA ALA A 148 -19.22 -10.26 16.57
C ALA A 148 -20.55 -10.89 17.08
N CYS A 149 -21.03 -11.96 16.44
CA CYS A 149 -22.21 -12.70 16.88
C CYS A 149 -21.87 -14.15 17.25
N PHE A 150 -22.34 -14.60 18.41
CA PHE A 150 -22.14 -15.97 18.91
C PHE A 150 -23.48 -16.68 19.20
N GLY A 151 -24.61 -16.00 19.03
CA GLY A 151 -25.94 -16.60 19.07
C GLY A 151 -27.03 -15.62 18.65
N ASP A 152 -28.29 -16.07 18.73
CA ASP A 152 -29.45 -15.29 18.28
C ASP A 152 -29.65 -13.98 19.05
N ARG A 153 -29.21 -13.93 20.32
CA ARG A 153 -29.24 -12.70 21.11
C ARG A 153 -28.36 -11.63 20.47
N ASP A 154 -27.13 -11.98 20.10
CA ASP A 154 -26.18 -11.05 19.47
C ASP A 154 -26.66 -10.65 18.09
N ARG A 155 -27.17 -11.60 17.31
CA ARG A 155 -27.77 -11.32 15.99
C ARG A 155 -28.86 -10.27 16.07
N ARG A 156 -29.79 -10.40 17.03
CA ARG A 156 -30.85 -9.41 17.27
C ARG A 156 -30.29 -8.08 17.76
N ALA A 157 -29.40 -8.10 18.74
CA ALA A 157 -28.79 -6.89 19.29
C ALA A 157 -27.99 -6.11 18.24
N ARG A 158 -27.36 -6.82 17.29
CA ARG A 158 -26.52 -6.27 16.24
C ARG A 158 -27.22 -6.13 14.89
N ARG A 159 -28.53 -6.40 14.83
CA ARG A 159 -29.34 -6.30 13.59
C ARG A 159 -28.68 -7.05 12.42
N ASP A 160 -28.20 -8.26 12.70
CA ASP A 160 -27.47 -9.17 11.81
C ASP A 160 -26.11 -8.66 11.28
N ALA A 161 -25.58 -7.53 11.78
CA ALA A 161 -24.21 -7.09 11.50
C ALA A 161 -23.20 -7.87 12.36
N CYS A 162 -22.96 -9.13 11.95
CA CYS A 162 -22.22 -10.13 12.72
C CYS A 162 -20.71 -10.16 12.49
N ALA A 163 -20.18 -9.14 11.83
CA ALA A 163 -18.76 -8.86 11.73
C ALA A 163 -18.51 -7.38 12.08
N ASP A 164 -17.46 -7.13 12.84
CA ASP A 164 -16.81 -5.82 12.89
C ASP A 164 -15.77 -5.79 11.77
N GLN A 165 -15.93 -4.86 10.85
CA GLN A 165 -15.08 -4.68 9.69
C GLN A 165 -14.25 -3.41 9.84
N TYR A 166 -12.98 -3.50 9.44
CA TYR A 166 -12.03 -2.40 9.39
C TYR A 166 -11.43 -2.36 8.00
N GLU A 167 -11.38 -1.19 7.39
CA GLU A 167 -10.77 -0.99 6.08
C GLU A 167 -9.82 0.20 6.14
N PHE A 168 -8.66 0.03 5.54
CA PHE A 168 -7.68 1.08 5.28
C PHE A 168 -7.30 1.04 3.80
N SER A 169 -7.20 2.21 3.19
CA SER A 169 -6.72 2.38 1.83
C SER A 169 -5.88 3.63 1.75
N ALA A 170 -4.83 3.60 0.94
CA ALA A 170 -4.03 4.78 0.67
C ALA A 170 -3.64 4.90 -0.81
N THR A 171 -3.35 6.13 -1.21
CA THR A 171 -2.76 6.44 -2.51
C THR A 171 -1.50 7.25 -2.29
N LEU A 172 -0.41 6.83 -2.93
CA LEU A 172 0.83 7.60 -3.02
C LEU A 172 0.93 8.20 -4.42
N ALA A 173 0.86 9.52 -4.52
CA ALA A 173 0.88 10.24 -5.79
C ALA A 173 2.09 11.17 -5.89
N LEU A 174 2.55 11.46 -7.11
CA LEU A 174 3.52 12.54 -7.34
C LEU A 174 2.90 13.90 -6.99
N ASP A 175 3.69 14.74 -6.33
CA ASP A 175 3.34 16.14 -6.09
C ASP A 175 3.65 16.97 -7.35
N PRO A 176 2.64 17.45 -8.10
CA PRO A 176 2.83 18.18 -9.35
C PRO A 176 3.62 19.48 -9.16
N ASP A 177 3.64 20.02 -7.95
CA ASP A 177 4.26 21.31 -7.65
C ASP A 177 5.74 21.18 -7.28
N THR A 178 6.33 19.98 -7.38
CA THR A 178 7.79 19.81 -7.26
C THR A 178 8.47 20.50 -8.44
N THR A 179 9.28 21.53 -8.18
CA THR A 179 9.92 22.37 -9.22
C THR A 179 11.38 22.03 -9.48
N SER A 180 12.03 21.28 -8.60
CA SER A 180 13.44 20.91 -8.72
C SER A 180 13.78 19.70 -7.86
N GLY A 181 14.74 18.89 -8.33
CA GLY A 181 15.28 17.77 -7.55
C GLY A 181 14.39 16.52 -7.54
N PRO A 182 14.61 15.60 -6.59
CA PRO A 182 13.80 14.40 -6.44
C PRO A 182 12.30 14.70 -6.26
N PRO A 183 11.40 13.79 -6.69
CA PRO A 183 9.97 14.00 -6.60
C PRO A 183 9.54 14.12 -5.15
N ARG A 184 8.50 14.91 -4.88
CA ARG A 184 7.76 14.79 -3.61
C ARG A 184 6.58 13.85 -3.81
N PHE A 185 6.23 13.10 -2.77
CA PHE A 185 5.07 12.23 -2.80
C PHE A 185 3.99 12.68 -1.84
N ILE A 186 2.73 12.55 -2.24
CA ILE A 186 1.56 12.84 -1.41
C ILE A 186 0.90 11.52 -1.07
N LEU A 187 0.95 11.13 0.20
CA LEU A 187 0.17 10.02 0.74
C LEU A 187 -1.18 10.53 1.20
N THR A 188 -2.27 9.95 0.70
CA THR A 188 -3.64 10.22 1.15
C THR A 188 -4.27 8.92 1.62
N THR A 189 -4.77 8.88 2.85
CA THR A 189 -5.34 7.67 3.47
C THR A 189 -6.83 7.81 3.75
N ASN A 190 -7.52 6.68 3.76
CA ASN A 190 -8.91 6.55 4.19
C ASN A 190 -9.05 5.26 5.02
N ALA A 191 -9.38 5.45 6.29
CA ALA A 191 -9.65 4.41 7.27
C ALA A 191 -11.10 4.49 7.73
N ARG A 192 -11.78 3.35 7.82
CA ARG A 192 -13.19 3.28 8.20
C ARG A 192 -13.54 1.96 8.85
N THR A 193 -14.58 1.99 9.68
CA THR A 193 -15.12 0.80 10.36
C THR A 193 -16.59 0.60 10.07
N TYR A 194 -17.05 -0.64 10.18
CA TYR A 194 -18.44 -1.01 10.11
C TYR A 194 -18.76 -2.09 11.16
N PRO A 195 -19.95 -2.09 11.78
CA PRO A 195 -21.00 -1.08 11.68
C PRO A 195 -20.76 0.07 12.65
N GLY A 196 -20.71 1.30 12.12
CA GLY A 196 -20.38 2.49 12.90
C GLY A 196 -18.94 2.45 13.40
N ARG A 197 -18.64 3.24 14.44
CA ARG A 197 -17.29 3.28 15.03
C ARG A 197 -16.98 1.96 15.73
N ARG A 198 -15.84 1.35 15.40
CA ARG A 198 -15.26 0.19 16.08
C ARG A 198 -13.81 0.44 16.49
N THR A 199 -13.34 -0.37 17.43
CA THR A 199 -11.96 -0.39 17.92
C THR A 199 -11.66 -1.77 18.49
N LEU A 200 -10.41 -2.21 18.38
CA LEU A 200 -9.97 -3.51 18.89
C LEU A 200 -9.90 -3.54 20.42
N ASP A 201 -9.85 -2.39 21.06
CA ASP A 201 -9.82 -2.26 22.53
C ASP A 201 -11.19 -2.45 23.19
N SER A 202 -12.22 -2.85 22.42
CA SER A 202 -13.59 -3.00 22.93
C SER A 202 -14.25 -4.30 22.50
N ASP A 203 -14.87 -4.99 23.46
CA ASP A 203 -15.70 -6.16 23.18
C ASP A 203 -17.08 -5.72 22.67
N SER A 204 -17.33 -5.97 21.39
CA SER A 204 -18.54 -5.55 20.71
C SER A 204 -19.79 -6.35 21.07
N THR A 205 -19.65 -7.44 21.83
CA THR A 205 -20.78 -8.18 22.44
C THR A 205 -21.30 -7.52 23.74
N THR A 206 -20.47 -6.68 24.36
CA THR A 206 -20.83 -5.94 25.59
C THR A 206 -21.41 -4.55 25.32
N ALA A 207 -21.31 -4.08 24.07
CA ALA A 207 -21.83 -2.80 23.64
C ALA A 207 -23.38 -2.76 23.64
N PRO A 208 -24.00 -1.56 23.76
CA PRO A 208 -25.43 -1.40 23.59
C PRO A 208 -25.92 -1.92 22.22
N PRO A 209 -27.18 -2.40 22.12
CA PRO A 209 -27.76 -2.83 20.85
C PRO A 209 -27.67 -1.75 19.76
N LEU A 210 -27.37 -2.18 18.54
CA LEU A 210 -27.23 -1.30 17.39
C LEU A 210 -28.57 -0.68 16.98
N ARG A 211 -28.50 0.59 16.61
CA ARG A 211 -29.58 1.34 15.98
C ARG A 211 -29.43 1.23 14.47
N ALA A 212 -30.50 1.52 13.73
CA ALA A 212 -30.46 1.50 12.26
C ALA A 212 -29.36 2.40 11.68
N ARG A 213 -29.12 3.56 12.29
CA ARG A 213 -28.06 4.51 11.87
C ARG A 213 -26.64 3.99 12.08
N ASP A 214 -26.47 2.98 12.94
CA ASP A 214 -25.16 2.41 13.22
C ASP A 214 -24.77 1.41 12.12
N LEU A 215 -25.70 0.94 11.29
CA LEU A 215 -25.45 0.09 10.12
C LEU A 215 -24.91 0.89 8.94
N ALA A 216 -23.85 1.65 9.18
CA ALA A 216 -23.18 2.48 8.20
C ALA A 216 -21.67 2.46 8.43
N TRP A 217 -20.89 2.67 7.38
CA TRP A 217 -19.46 2.88 7.51
C TRP A 217 -19.19 4.19 8.24
N TRP A 218 -18.36 4.14 9.27
CA TRP A 218 -17.86 5.31 9.97
C TRP A 218 -16.42 5.58 9.58
N ARG A 219 -16.14 6.78 9.06
CA ARG A 219 -14.78 7.21 8.70
C ARG A 219 -14.02 7.62 9.95
N ASP A 220 -12.82 7.09 10.09
CA ASP A 220 -11.90 7.43 11.15
C ASP A 220 -11.03 8.65 10.78
N PRO A 221 -11.25 9.82 11.39
CA PRO A 221 -10.49 11.02 11.07
C PRO A 221 -9.03 10.95 11.53
N ALA A 222 -8.68 10.12 12.51
CA ALA A 222 -7.31 9.99 13.00
C ALA A 222 -6.43 9.23 11.99
N CYS A 223 -6.99 8.19 11.38
CA CYS A 223 -6.30 7.34 10.40
C CYS A 223 -6.58 7.67 8.93
N SER A 224 -7.39 8.70 8.68
CA SER A 224 -7.67 9.21 7.33
C SER A 224 -7.09 10.61 7.11
N PHE A 225 -5.82 10.66 6.75
CA PHE A 225 -4.99 11.86 6.73
C PHE A 225 -4.27 12.05 5.38
N ARG A 226 -3.57 13.17 5.25
CA ARG A 226 -2.66 13.47 4.14
C ARG A 226 -1.27 13.79 4.66
N ARG A 227 -0.22 13.29 4.01
CA ARG A 227 1.19 13.56 4.31
C ARG A 227 1.97 13.82 3.04
N VAL A 228 2.99 14.66 3.13
CA VAL A 228 3.93 14.89 2.03
C VAL A 228 5.28 14.33 2.41
N PHE A 229 5.81 13.45 1.57
CA PHE A 229 7.14 12.91 1.67
C PHE A 229 8.12 13.71 0.81
N ARG A 230 9.29 13.99 1.37
CA ARG A 230 10.39 14.71 0.70
C ARG A 230 11.67 13.91 0.85
N PHE A 231 12.47 13.86 -0.20
CA PHE A 231 13.78 13.24 -0.13
C PHE A 231 14.68 14.04 0.83
N ASP A 232 15.33 13.34 1.73
CA ASP A 232 16.31 13.87 2.66
C ASP A 232 17.63 13.11 2.47
N ALA A 233 18.69 13.83 2.11
CA ALA A 233 19.98 13.24 1.80
C ALA A 233 20.71 12.71 3.04
N ALA A 234 20.44 13.25 4.24
CA ALA A 234 21.08 12.79 5.47
C ALA A 234 20.42 11.50 5.99
N ALA A 235 19.13 11.33 5.75
CA ALA A 235 18.38 10.11 6.03
C ALA A 235 18.47 9.07 4.88
N GLU A 236 19.09 9.43 3.76
CA GLU A 236 19.20 8.61 2.54
C GLU A 236 17.83 8.07 2.05
N GLY A 237 16.76 8.86 2.22
CA GLY A 237 15.39 8.39 1.96
C GLY A 237 14.33 9.48 2.06
N TYR A 238 13.07 9.09 1.92
CA TYR A 238 11.92 9.99 2.00
C TYR A 238 11.40 10.12 3.43
N ILE A 239 11.33 11.36 3.92
CA ILE A 239 10.77 11.69 5.22
C ILE A 239 9.42 12.39 5.08
N ALA A 240 8.48 12.04 5.95
CA ALA A 240 7.19 12.72 6.03
C ALA A 240 7.34 14.13 6.62
N ASP A 241 6.49 15.05 6.17
CA ASP A 241 6.40 16.42 6.66
C ASP A 241 5.89 16.54 8.11
N ALA A 242 5.26 15.47 8.62
CA ALA A 242 4.86 15.31 10.01
C ALA A 242 4.79 13.81 10.36
N PRO A 243 4.90 13.43 11.66
CA PRO A 243 4.73 12.05 12.08
C PRO A 243 3.47 11.39 11.53
N LEU A 244 3.58 10.12 11.16
CA LEU A 244 2.44 9.30 10.77
C LEU A 244 1.64 8.93 12.04
N PRO A 245 0.30 9.01 12.03
CA PRO A 245 -0.52 8.51 13.12
C PRO A 245 -0.35 7.00 13.31
N GLU A 246 -0.32 6.56 14.56
CA GLU A 246 -0.37 5.14 14.92
C GLU A 246 -1.78 4.59 14.62
N CYS A 247 -1.89 3.74 13.61
CA CYS A 247 -3.16 3.20 13.10
C CYS A 247 -3.28 1.69 13.30
N ALA A 248 -2.86 1.22 14.48
CA ALA A 248 -2.73 -0.21 14.81
C ALA A 248 -4.04 -1.01 14.65
N ASP A 249 -5.21 -0.39 14.89
CA ASP A 249 -6.52 -1.02 14.66
C ASP A 249 -6.66 -1.56 13.22
N TYR A 250 -5.98 -0.91 12.26
CA TYR A 250 -6.04 -1.23 10.83
C TYR A 250 -4.78 -1.92 10.31
N LEU A 251 -3.59 -1.46 10.70
CA LEU A 251 -2.34 -1.78 10.01
C LEU A 251 -1.65 -3.07 10.50
N GLU A 252 -2.08 -3.60 11.64
CA GLU A 252 -1.63 -4.91 12.12
C GLU A 252 -2.68 -5.98 11.78
N PRO A 253 -2.30 -7.07 11.07
CA PRO A 253 -3.22 -8.16 10.74
C PRO A 253 -3.64 -8.95 11.99
#